data_AF-A0AAT9HVP9-F1
#
_entry.id   AF-A0AAT9HVP9-F1
#
_cell.length_a   1.000
_cell.length_b   1.000
_cell.length_c   1.000
_cell.angle_alpha   90.00
_cell.angle_beta   90.00
_cell.angle_gamma   90.00
#
_symmetry.space_group_name_H-M   'P 1'
#
loop_
_entity.id
_entity.type
_entity.pdbx_description
1 polymer ?
#
loop_
_entity_poly.entity_id
_entity_poly.type
_entity_poly.pdbx_seq_one_letter_code
_entity_poly.pdbx_strand_id
1 'polypeptide(L)'
;MVASNLAMDWHRAKRRQERIGERLASLRPAQAPSGEETSVLSLAVARGLDELPDAQRQVVVLRFYADLPVRSIAEQLGVPEGTVKSRLHTAVRALRTRLHEDEVV
;
A
#
# COMPACT_ATOMS: atom_id res chain seq x y z
N MET A 1 14.16 27.66 8.64
CA MET A 1 13.64 26.88 9.80
C MET A 1 12.72 25.79 9.27
N VAL A 2 13.19 24.54 9.15
CA VAL A 2 12.43 23.40 8.57
C VAL A 2 12.39 22.20 9.54
N ALA A 3 12.59 22.40 10.84
CA ALA A 3 12.68 21.29 11.81
C ALA A 3 11.35 20.95 12.50
N SER A 4 10.45 21.92 12.69
CA SER A 4 9.24 21.71 13.50
C SER A 4 8.11 20.99 12.75
N ASN A 5 8.13 20.98 11.41
CA ASN A 5 7.12 20.26 10.62
C ASN A 5 7.31 18.74 10.69
N LEU A 6 8.55 18.25 10.86
CA LEU A 6 8.84 16.82 10.75
C LEU A 6 8.26 15.99 11.91
N ALA A 7 8.28 16.51 13.13
CA ALA A 7 7.74 15.82 14.30
C ALA A 7 6.20 15.80 14.31
N MET A 8 5.57 16.91 13.93
CA MET A 8 4.11 16.98 13.78
C MET A 8 3.63 16.19 12.56
N ASP A 9 4.37 16.18 11.45
CA ASP A 9 4.10 15.35 10.29
C ASP A 9 4.26 13.87 10.64
N TRP A 10 5.28 13.49 11.41
CA TRP A 10 5.45 12.09 11.84
C TRP A 10 4.30 11.64 12.73
N HIS A 11 3.85 12.48 13.67
CA HIS A 11 2.74 12.14 14.56
C HIS A 11 1.37 12.14 13.87
N ARG A 12 1.13 13.06 12.93
CA ARG A 12 -0.07 13.06 12.07
C ARG A 12 -0.04 11.90 11.07
N ALA A 13 1.11 11.61 10.49
CA ALA A 13 1.31 10.46 9.60
C ALA A 13 1.05 9.17 10.36
N LYS A 14 1.59 9.00 11.57
CA LYS A 14 1.39 7.80 12.38
C LYS A 14 -0.08 7.55 12.74
N ARG A 15 -0.80 8.56 13.26
CA ARG A 15 -2.25 8.43 13.54
C ARG A 15 -3.09 8.17 12.30
N ARG A 16 -2.70 8.76 11.17
CA ARG A 16 -3.37 8.52 9.88
C ARG A 16 -3.03 7.12 9.34
N GLN A 17 -1.82 6.65 9.60
CA GLN A 17 -1.34 5.33 9.22
C GLN A 17 -2.10 4.25 10.00
N GLU A 18 -2.34 4.46 11.29
CA GLU A 18 -3.20 3.62 12.13
C GLU A 18 -4.63 3.57 11.57
N ARG A 19 -5.26 4.73 11.32
CA ARG A 19 -6.63 4.82 10.78
C ARG A 19 -6.78 4.18 9.39
N ILE A 20 -5.75 4.27 8.56
CA ILE A 20 -5.74 3.61 7.24
C ILE A 20 -5.46 2.13 7.38
N GLY A 21 -4.63 1.71 8.34
CA GLY A 21 -4.42 0.31 8.69
C GLY A 21 -5.73 -0.37 9.07
N GLU A 22 -6.57 0.29 9.88
CA GLU A 22 -7.92 -0.20 10.23
C GLU A 22 -8.83 -0.34 9.01
N ARG A 23 -8.89 0.69 8.15
CA ARG A 23 -9.64 0.61 6.87
C ARG A 23 -9.11 -0.49 5.97
N LEU A 24 -7.80 -0.64 5.89
CA LEU A 24 -7.14 -1.65 5.08
C LEU A 24 -7.49 -3.06 5.56
N ALA A 25 -7.45 -3.28 6.88
CA ALA A 25 -7.86 -4.54 7.49
C ALA A 25 -9.32 -4.89 7.15
N SER A 26 -10.21 -3.89 7.08
CA SER A 26 -11.60 -4.09 6.69
C SER A 26 -11.81 -4.41 5.19
N LEU A 27 -10.85 -4.07 4.34
CA LEU A 27 -10.87 -4.37 2.90
C LEU A 27 -10.26 -5.73 2.55
N ARG A 28 -9.60 -6.42 3.50
CA ARG A 28 -9.01 -7.74 3.28
C ARG A 28 -10.16 -8.75 3.09
N PRO A 29 -10.36 -9.34 1.89
CA PRO A 29 -11.46 -10.27 1.67
C PRO A 29 -11.24 -11.53 2.52
N ALA A 30 -12.31 -12.00 3.18
CA ALA A 30 -12.26 -13.13 4.12
C ALA A 30 -12.06 -14.50 3.44
N GLN A 31 -12.05 -14.57 2.10
CA GLN A 31 -11.69 -15.73 1.28
C GLN A 31 -11.69 -15.28 -0.20
N ALA A 32 -10.63 -15.60 -0.94
CA ALA A 32 -10.56 -15.40 -2.39
C ALA A 32 -11.26 -16.56 -3.13
N PRO A 33 -11.70 -16.37 -4.39
CA PRO A 33 -12.47 -17.37 -5.13
C PRO A 33 -11.62 -18.59 -5.54
N SER A 34 -12.27 -19.74 -5.54
CA SER A 34 -11.74 -21.08 -5.81
C SER A 34 -11.27 -21.29 -7.25
N GLY A 35 -9.96 -21.26 -7.44
CA GLY A 35 -9.20 -21.84 -8.54
C GLY A 35 -7.75 -21.95 -8.07
N GLU A 36 -7.13 -23.12 -8.15
CA GLU A 36 -5.84 -23.41 -7.48
C GLU A 36 -4.75 -22.39 -7.84
N GLU A 37 -4.59 -22.06 -9.13
CA GLU A 37 -3.65 -21.05 -9.62
C GLU A 37 -4.03 -19.61 -9.25
N THR A 38 -5.32 -19.25 -9.32
CA THR A 38 -5.82 -17.92 -8.93
C THR A 38 -5.65 -17.69 -7.42
N SER A 39 -5.80 -18.76 -6.63
CA SER A 39 -5.58 -18.75 -5.19
C SER A 39 -4.10 -18.57 -4.85
N VAL A 40 -3.18 -19.22 -5.59
CA VAL A 40 -1.73 -19.07 -5.38
C VAL A 40 -1.27 -17.65 -5.73
N LEU A 41 -1.67 -17.11 -6.89
CA LEU A 41 -1.38 -15.73 -7.28
C LEU A 41 -1.95 -14.71 -6.29
N SER A 42 -3.18 -14.92 -5.82
CA SER A 42 -3.81 -14.06 -4.82
C SER A 42 -3.06 -14.08 -3.48
N LEU A 43 -2.58 -15.26 -3.07
CA LEU A 43 -1.79 -15.43 -1.85
C LEU A 43 -0.40 -14.81 -1.96
N ALA A 44 0.29 -14.98 -3.09
CA ALA A 44 1.61 -14.36 -3.36
C ALA A 44 1.51 -12.83 -3.36
N VAL A 45 0.48 -12.27 -4.01
CA VAL A 45 0.22 -10.82 -3.97
C VAL A 45 -0.06 -10.35 -2.54
N ALA A 46 -0.88 -11.09 -1.77
CA ALA A 46 -1.16 -10.75 -0.38
C ALA A 46 0.11 -10.73 0.50
N ARG A 47 0.98 -11.72 0.35
CA ARG A 47 2.28 -11.76 1.05
C ARG A 47 3.20 -10.62 0.61
N GLY A 48 3.31 -10.38 -0.69
CA GLY A 48 4.11 -9.29 -1.24
C GLY A 48 3.67 -7.92 -0.70
N LEU A 49 2.35 -7.72 -0.53
CA LEU A 49 1.80 -6.52 0.10
C LEU A 49 2.13 -6.44 1.60
N ASP A 50 2.03 -7.54 2.35
CA ASP A 50 2.34 -7.58 3.79
C ASP A 50 3.81 -7.20 4.06
N GLU A 51 4.72 -7.49 3.14
CA GLU A 51 6.13 -7.12 3.24
C GLU A 51 6.49 -5.71 2.72
N LEU A 52 5.53 -4.94 2.20
CA LEU A 52 5.79 -3.55 1.84
C LEU A 52 5.81 -2.66 3.10
N PRO A 53 6.67 -1.62 3.14
CA PRO A 53 6.52 -0.56 4.13
C PRO A 53 5.12 0.02 4.10
N ASP A 54 4.54 0.33 5.27
CA ASP A 54 3.16 0.80 5.40
C ASP A 54 2.79 1.91 4.42
N ALA A 55 3.64 2.93 4.28
CA ALA A 55 3.39 4.05 3.38
C ALA A 55 3.29 3.65 1.90
N GLN A 56 3.98 2.57 1.50
CA GLN A 56 3.93 2.00 0.15
C GLN A 56 2.69 1.10 -0.01
N ARG A 57 2.41 0.23 0.97
CA ARG A 57 1.21 -0.61 0.99
C ARG A 57 -0.06 0.23 0.88
N GLN A 58 -0.14 1.35 1.62
CA GLN A 58 -1.29 2.24 1.61
C GLN A 58 -1.59 2.82 0.23
N VAL A 59 -0.57 3.34 -0.47
CA VAL A 59 -0.81 3.93 -1.80
C VAL A 59 -1.21 2.87 -2.82
N VAL A 60 -0.65 1.66 -2.74
CA VAL A 60 -1.03 0.54 -3.62
C VAL A 60 -2.48 0.15 -3.37
N VAL A 61 -2.88 -0.02 -2.11
CA VAL A 61 -4.22 -0.50 -1.82
C VAL A 61 -5.28 0.55 -2.16
N LEU A 62 -5.05 1.82 -1.80
CA LEU A 62 -5.94 2.90 -2.18
C LEU A 62 -6.05 3.06 -3.70
N ARG A 63 -4.95 2.83 -4.44
CA ARG A 63 -4.96 2.94 -5.91
C ARG A 63 -5.66 1.78 -6.60
N PHE A 64 -5.40 0.54 -6.19
CA PHE A 64 -5.79 -0.64 -6.96
C PHE A 64 -7.00 -1.39 -6.38
N TYR A 65 -7.25 -1.34 -5.07
CA TYR A 65 -8.42 -1.99 -4.46
C TYR A 65 -9.56 -1.00 -4.21
N ALA A 66 -9.25 0.26 -3.88
CA ALA A 66 -10.24 1.30 -3.68
C ALA A 66 -10.44 2.20 -4.92
N ASP A 67 -9.73 1.92 -6.01
CA ASP A 67 -9.71 2.65 -7.29
C ASP A 67 -9.67 4.18 -7.16
N LEU A 68 -8.94 4.68 -6.17
CA LEU A 68 -8.84 6.13 -5.95
C LEU A 68 -7.82 6.75 -6.91
N PRO A 69 -8.12 7.94 -7.48
CA PRO A 69 -7.14 8.68 -8.25
C PRO A 69 -6.05 9.24 -7.34
N VAL A 70 -4.85 9.45 -7.91
CA VAL A 70 -3.65 9.92 -7.18
C VAL A 70 -3.91 11.17 -6.33
N ARG A 71 -4.70 12.11 -6.85
CA ARG A 71 -5.10 13.32 -6.13
C ARG A 71 -5.89 13.01 -4.86
N SER A 72 -6.91 12.16 -4.94
CA SER A 72 -7.71 11.78 -3.78
C SER A 72 -6.89 10.99 -2.75
N ILE A 73 -5.92 10.19 -3.21
CA ILE A 73 -4.96 9.52 -2.33
C ILE A 73 -4.09 10.57 -1.61
N ALA A 74 -3.56 11.55 -2.34
CA ALA A 74 -2.76 12.64 -1.76
C ALA A 74 -3.53 13.41 -0.68
N GLU A 75 -4.79 13.76 -0.96
CA GLU A 75 -5.71 14.42 -0.02
C GLU A 75 -6.00 13.52 1.21
N GLN A 76 -6.31 12.24 1.01
CA GLN A 76 -6.56 11.31 2.11
C GLN A 76 -5.34 11.07 3.00
N LEU A 77 -4.15 10.98 2.40
CA LEU A 77 -2.89 10.75 3.10
C LEU A 77 -2.29 12.04 3.68
N GLY A 78 -2.72 13.21 3.21
CA GLY A 78 -2.13 14.49 3.59
C GLY A 78 -0.69 14.65 3.11
N VAL A 79 -0.38 14.14 1.91
CA VAL A 79 0.96 14.22 1.30
C VAL A 79 0.86 14.77 -0.13
N PRO A 80 1.94 15.32 -0.72
CA PRO A 80 1.94 15.76 -2.11
C PRO A 80 1.66 14.63 -3.10
N GLU A 81 1.02 14.93 -4.23
CA GLU A 81 0.82 13.95 -5.32
C GLU A 81 2.13 13.33 -5.82
N GLY A 82 3.21 14.11 -5.85
CA GLY A 82 4.55 13.60 -6.19
C GLY A 82 5.03 12.50 -5.24
N THR A 83 4.71 12.60 -3.94
CA THR A 83 5.00 11.57 -2.94
C THR A 83 4.15 10.32 -3.14
N VAL A 84 2.89 10.46 -3.55
CA VAL A 84 2.05 9.31 -3.90
C VAL A 84 2.62 8.58 -5.11
N LYS A 85 2.98 9.32 -6.17
CA LYS A 85 3.57 8.77 -7.40
C LYS A 85 4.89 8.05 -7.13
N SER A 86 5.79 8.66 -6.34
CA SER A 86 7.07 8.03 -6.02
C SER A 86 6.92 6.77 -5.17
N ARG A 87 6.01 6.77 -4.19
CA ARG A 87 5.70 5.57 -3.38
C ARG A 87 5.06 4.47 -4.21
N LEU A 88 4.15 4.80 -5.13
CA LEU A 88 3.55 3.82 -6.04
C LEU A 88 4.63 3.19 -6.93
N HIS A 89 5.53 4.00 -7.49
CA HIS A 89 6.62 3.51 -8.33
C HIS A 89 7.52 2.52 -7.58
N THR A 90 7.97 2.88 -6.36
CA THR A 90 8.84 1.99 -5.57
C THR A 90 8.09 0.74 -5.08
N ALA A 91 6.82 0.86 -4.70
CA ALA A 91 6.00 -0.26 -4.26
C ALA A 91 5.77 -1.28 -5.39
N VAL A 92 5.39 -0.83 -6.58
CA VAL A 92 5.16 -1.71 -7.75
C VAL A 92 6.45 -2.41 -8.16
N ARG A 93 7.60 -1.72 -8.10
CA ARG A 93 8.91 -2.33 -8.38
C ARG A 93 9.24 -3.42 -7.37
N ALA A 94 9.03 -3.17 -6.08
CA ALA A 94 9.28 -4.16 -5.02
C ALA A 94 8.37 -5.39 -5.15
N LEU A 95 7.07 -5.18 -5.41
CA LEU A 95 6.13 -6.28 -5.67
C LEU A 95 6.53 -7.09 -6.90
N ARG A 96 6.94 -6.43 -7.99
CA ARG A 96 7.40 -7.11 -9.19
C ARG A 96 8.61 -8.00 -8.89
N THR A 97 9.63 -7.49 -8.19
CA THR A 97 10.82 -8.29 -7.85
C THR A 97 10.44 -9.53 -7.05
N ARG A 98 9.60 -9.38 -6.02
CA ARG A 98 9.18 -10.49 -5.15
C ARG A 98 8.34 -11.54 -5.87
N LEU A 99 7.38 -11.11 -6.68
CA LEU A 99 6.53 -12.05 -7.43
C LEU A 99 7.32 -12.86 -8.46
N HIS A 100 8.40 -12.30 -9.02
CA HIS A 100 9.31 -13.07 -9.88
C HIS A 100 10.20 -14.04 -9.09
N GLU A 101 10.54 -13.74 -7.83
CA GLU A 101 11.31 -14.64 -6.96
C GLU A 101 10.45 -15.85 -6.51
N ASP A 102 9.16 -15.63 -6.24
CA ASP A 102 8.20 -16.68 -5.87
C ASP A 102 7.80 -17.58 -7.06
N GLU A 103 7.91 -17.10 -8.31
CA GLU A 103 7.63 -17.89 -9.53
C GLU A 103 8.71 -18.93 -9.86
N VAL A 104 9.87 -18.87 -9.20
CA VAL A 104 11.06 -19.70 -9.49
C VAL A 104 11.20 -20.88 -8.51
N VAL A 105 10.24 -21.08 -7.61
CA VAL A 105 10.23 -22.18 -6.62
C VAL A 105 9.10 -23.18 -6.92
#